data_AF-A0A9X1DCK8-F1
#
_entry.id   AF-A0A9X1DCK8-F1
#
_cell.length_a   1.000
_cell.length_b   1.000
_cell.length_c   1.000
_cell.angle_alpha   90.00
_cell.angle_beta   90.00
_cell.angle_gamma   90.00
#
_symmetry.space_group_name_H-M   'P 1'
#
loop_
_entity.id
_entity.type
_entity.pdbx_description
1 polymer ?
#
loop_
_entity_poly.entity_id
_entity_poly.type
_entity_poly.pdbx_seq_one_letter_code
_entity_poly.pdbx_strand_id
1 'polypeptide(L)'
;MANQVRPGNYAGSIYLNVGHTGLDKPAHARWLERSAVRPVYFVHDLIPLPHPEYCRPGEPQKHLRRMTALLERAVGVIGNSRDTLNELAVFAGLQHSLGMAPTLVAPLGAEMSAANSGPEPTPHLPLPGRPHFVMLGTIAGRKNHLLTLTIGAELARRPSAACPQLVIIGKRGWESEQTVDMFERSEAIRCHVIELSRCHDATLSAYMRGARALLFPSFVEGMACL
;
A
#
# COMPACT_ATOMS: atom_id res chain seq x y z
N MET A 1 -11.99 -7.04 18.36
CA MET A 1 -13.01 -6.40 19.21
C MET A 1 -13.99 -5.70 18.29
N ALA A 2 -15.29 -5.99 18.41
CA ALA A 2 -16.31 -5.30 17.62
C ALA A 2 -16.38 -3.84 18.06
N ASN A 3 -16.44 -2.89 17.12
CA ASN A 3 -16.69 -1.49 17.42
C ASN A 3 -17.96 -1.38 18.26
N GLN A 4 -17.80 -1.13 19.56
CA GLN A 4 -18.92 -0.88 20.47
C GLN A 4 -19.44 0.51 20.18
N VAL A 5 -20.39 0.59 19.23
CA VAL A 5 -21.18 1.79 18.99
C VAL A 5 -21.95 2.08 20.28
N ARG A 6 -21.86 3.33 20.77
CA ARG A 6 -22.57 3.78 21.98
C ARG A 6 -24.07 3.51 21.85
N PRO A 7 -24.81 3.23 22.93
CA PRO A 7 -26.26 3.07 22.85
C PRO A 7 -26.91 4.38 22.38
N GLY A 8 -27.59 4.34 21.23
CA GLY A 8 -28.29 5.47 20.61
C GLY A 8 -29.14 4.99 19.42
N ASN A 9 -30.16 5.76 19.04
CA ASN A 9 -30.93 5.49 17.83
C ASN A 9 -30.20 6.09 16.61
N TYR A 10 -29.60 5.23 15.79
CA TYR A 10 -28.85 5.63 14.60
C TYR A 10 -29.61 5.34 13.30
N ALA A 11 -30.89 4.98 13.38
CA ALA A 11 -31.68 4.63 12.21
C ALA A 11 -31.62 5.74 11.14
N GLY A 12 -31.37 5.36 9.89
CA GLY A 12 -31.24 6.29 8.75
C GLY A 12 -29.90 7.03 8.66
N SER A 13 -29.05 6.97 9.69
CA SER A 13 -27.72 7.63 9.69
C SER A 13 -26.74 6.92 8.75
N ILE A 14 -25.76 7.65 8.22
CA ILE A 14 -24.68 7.05 7.44
C ILE A 14 -23.71 6.32 8.37
N TYR A 15 -23.42 5.07 8.05
CA TYR A 15 -22.33 4.30 8.65
C TYR A 15 -21.17 4.24 7.66
N LEU A 16 -20.08 4.94 7.95
CA LEU A 16 -18.87 4.92 7.13
C LEU A 16 -17.89 3.87 7.66
N ASN A 17 -17.58 2.86 6.85
CA ASN A 17 -16.55 1.87 7.16
C ASN A 17 -15.35 2.03 6.23
N VAL A 18 -14.22 2.44 6.81
CA VAL A 18 -12.97 2.69 6.09
C VAL A 18 -11.93 1.56 6.20
N GLY A 19 -12.18 0.53 7.02
CA GLY A 19 -11.16 -0.46 7.38
C GLY A 19 -11.48 -1.88 6.95
N HIS A 20 -12.61 -2.11 6.27
CA HIS A 20 -13.14 -3.43 5.85
C HIS A 20 -13.23 -4.50 6.97
N THR A 21 -13.02 -4.10 8.23
CA THR A 21 -12.93 -5.03 9.35
C THR A 21 -14.32 -5.56 9.67
N GLY A 22 -14.46 -6.89 9.63
CA GLY A 22 -15.71 -7.57 9.98
C GLY A 22 -16.72 -7.70 8.85
N LEU A 23 -16.48 -7.13 7.66
CA LEU A 23 -17.37 -7.27 6.50
C LEU A 23 -17.54 -8.73 6.06
N ASP A 24 -16.53 -9.57 6.25
CA ASP A 24 -16.58 -11.01 5.97
C ASP A 24 -17.40 -11.81 7.00
N LYS A 25 -17.93 -11.18 8.04
CA LYS A 25 -18.59 -11.86 9.16
C LYS A 25 -20.11 -11.63 9.14
N PRO A 26 -20.93 -12.67 9.35
CA PRO A 26 -22.39 -12.52 9.46
C PRO A 26 -22.87 -11.56 10.55
N ALA A 27 -22.04 -11.34 11.59
CA ALA A 27 -22.35 -10.40 12.66
C ALA A 27 -22.49 -8.95 12.17
N HIS A 28 -21.79 -8.58 11.10
CA HIS A 28 -21.89 -7.26 10.49
C HIS A 28 -23.26 -7.04 9.85
N ALA A 29 -23.73 -8.00 9.05
CA ALA A 29 -25.06 -7.95 8.45
C ALA A 29 -26.17 -7.82 9.51
N ARG A 30 -26.13 -8.66 10.55
CA ARG A 30 -27.09 -8.58 11.67
C ARG A 30 -27.04 -7.25 12.41
N TRP A 31 -25.87 -6.62 12.49
CA TRP A 31 -25.74 -5.31 13.12
C TRP A 31 -26.35 -4.21 12.26
N LEU A 32 -26.15 -4.24 10.94
CA LEU A 32 -26.77 -3.29 10.00
C LEU A 32 -28.30 -3.38 10.08
N GLU A 33 -28.86 -4.60 10.07
CA GLU A 33 -30.31 -4.83 10.19
C GLU A 33 -30.89 -4.23 11.47
N ARG A 34 -30.24 -4.50 12.62
CA ARG A 34 -30.74 -4.00 13.92
C ARG A 34 -30.57 -2.50 14.10
N SER A 35 -29.55 -1.90 13.52
CA SER A 35 -29.24 -0.47 13.68
C SER A 35 -29.95 0.41 12.63
N ALA A 36 -30.43 -0.19 11.54
CA ALA A 36 -31.08 0.50 10.42
C ALA A 36 -30.25 1.67 9.85
N VAL A 37 -28.92 1.59 9.97
CA VAL A 37 -27.99 2.55 9.37
C VAL A 37 -27.85 2.32 7.87
N ARG A 38 -27.37 3.33 7.17
CA ARG A 38 -27.12 3.33 5.73
C ARG A 38 -25.61 3.20 5.48
N PRO A 39 -25.10 2.02 5.10
CA PRO A 39 -23.66 1.78 5.05
C PRO A 39 -23.01 2.35 3.78
N VAL A 40 -21.93 3.10 3.98
CA VAL A 40 -21.00 3.55 2.94
C VAL A 40 -19.64 2.93 3.23
N TYR A 41 -19.03 2.33 2.22
CA TYR A 41 -17.75 1.62 2.38
C TYR A 41 -16.65 2.28 1.58
N PHE A 42 -15.45 2.36 2.16
CA PHE A 42 -14.25 2.81 1.46
C PHE A 42 -13.43 1.60 1.01
N VAL A 43 -13.20 1.46 -0.30
CA VAL A 43 -12.41 0.40 -0.92
C VAL A 43 -11.01 0.90 -1.25
N HIS A 44 -10.00 0.25 -0.67
CA HIS A 44 -8.58 0.58 -0.85
C HIS A 44 -7.96 -0.11 -2.06
N ASP A 45 -8.30 -1.38 -2.29
CA ASP A 45 -7.83 -2.16 -3.42
C ASP A 45 -8.64 -3.45 -3.51
N LEU A 46 -8.54 -4.13 -4.66
CA LEU A 46 -9.09 -5.47 -4.87
C LEU A 46 -7.99 -6.53 -4.99
N ILE A 47 -6.73 -6.21 -4.70
CA ILE A 47 -5.52 -7.00 -5.01
C ILE A 47 -5.61 -8.47 -4.61
N PRO A 48 -6.19 -8.85 -3.45
CA PRO A 48 -6.30 -10.26 -3.09
C PRO A 48 -7.11 -11.11 -4.06
N LEU A 49 -7.87 -10.52 -4.98
CA LEU A 49 -8.69 -11.23 -5.96
C LEU A 49 -7.92 -11.51 -7.27
N PRO A 50 -7.36 -10.51 -8.00
CA PRO A 50 -6.60 -10.77 -9.21
C PRO A 50 -5.16 -11.24 -8.94
N HIS A 51 -4.60 -10.96 -7.75
CA HIS A 51 -3.22 -11.31 -7.38
C HIS A 51 -3.13 -12.04 -6.03
N PRO A 52 -3.78 -13.21 -5.90
CA PRO A 52 -3.76 -13.99 -4.67
C PRO A 52 -2.35 -14.46 -4.27
N GLU A 53 -1.43 -14.62 -5.22
CA GLU A 53 -0.03 -15.02 -5.02
C GLU A 53 0.76 -14.03 -4.16
N TYR A 54 0.34 -12.77 -4.07
CA TYR A 54 0.96 -11.75 -3.22
C TYR A 54 0.31 -11.61 -1.84
N CYS A 55 -0.65 -12.47 -1.52
CA CYS A 55 -1.44 -12.40 -0.31
C CYS A 55 -1.19 -13.59 0.62
N ARG A 56 -1.46 -13.38 1.91
CA ARG A 56 -1.38 -14.47 2.89
C ARG A 56 -2.45 -15.53 2.62
N PRO A 57 -2.19 -16.81 2.97
CA PRO A 57 -3.20 -17.87 2.86
C PRO A 57 -4.53 -17.48 3.51
N GLY A 58 -5.63 -17.66 2.78
CA GLY A 58 -6.99 -17.36 3.23
C GLY A 58 -7.43 -15.90 3.08
N GLU A 59 -6.53 -14.94 2.79
CA GLU A 59 -6.93 -13.55 2.52
C GLU A 59 -7.76 -13.39 1.24
N PRO A 60 -7.44 -14.05 0.10
CA PRO A 60 -8.28 -14.00 -1.10
C PRO A 60 -9.74 -14.37 -0.82
N GLN A 61 -9.98 -15.47 -0.10
CA GLN A 61 -11.33 -15.93 0.24
C GLN A 61 -12.04 -14.99 1.21
N LYS A 62 -11.31 -14.40 2.18
CA LYS A 62 -11.88 -13.38 3.06
C LYS A 62 -12.25 -12.13 2.27
N HIS A 63 -11.36 -11.66 1.41
CA HIS A 63 -11.57 -10.45 0.62
C HIS A 63 -12.74 -10.62 -0.35
N LEU A 64 -12.89 -11.79 -0.97
CA LEU A 64 -14.06 -12.16 -1.76
C LEU A 64 -15.35 -11.95 -0.98
N ARG A 65 -15.45 -12.54 0.22
CA ARG A 65 -16.62 -12.35 1.10
C ARG A 65 -16.84 -10.89 1.48
N ARG A 66 -15.78 -10.11 1.72
CA ARG A 66 -15.89 -8.67 2.05
C ARG A 66 -16.49 -7.89 0.88
N MET A 67 -15.96 -8.08 -0.32
CA MET A 67 -16.39 -7.34 -1.52
C MET A 67 -17.81 -7.73 -1.92
N THR A 68 -18.16 -9.02 -1.89
CA THR A 68 -19.54 -9.47 -2.11
C THR A 68 -20.47 -8.85 -1.06
N ALA A 69 -20.11 -8.92 0.22
CA ALA A 69 -20.95 -8.39 1.28
C ALA A 69 -21.14 -6.87 1.22
N LEU A 70 -20.11 -6.15 0.75
CA LEU A 70 -20.13 -4.73 0.47
C LEU A 70 -21.11 -4.43 -0.67
N LEU A 71 -20.97 -5.09 -1.81
CA LEU A 71 -21.83 -4.88 -2.98
C LEU A 71 -23.31 -5.16 -2.67
N GLU A 72 -23.60 -6.18 -1.87
CA GLU A 72 -24.96 -6.54 -1.45
C GLU A 72 -25.65 -5.47 -0.58
N ARG A 73 -24.88 -4.66 0.17
CA ARG A 73 -25.42 -3.86 1.28
C ARG A 73 -25.15 -2.37 1.17
N ALA A 74 -24.17 -1.96 0.37
CA ALA A 74 -23.75 -0.57 0.27
C ALA A 74 -24.89 0.32 -0.25
N VAL A 75 -25.08 1.47 0.40
CA VAL A 75 -25.84 2.59 -0.20
C VAL A 75 -24.94 3.57 -0.94
N GLY A 76 -23.61 3.39 -0.84
CA GLY A 76 -22.60 4.14 -1.54
C GLY A 76 -21.21 3.53 -1.34
N VAL A 77 -20.32 3.75 -2.30
CA VAL A 77 -18.94 3.25 -2.26
C VAL A 77 -17.97 4.38 -2.51
N ILE A 78 -16.93 4.46 -1.71
CA ILE A 78 -15.81 5.37 -1.91
C ILE A 78 -14.61 4.53 -2.36
N GLY A 79 -13.96 4.87 -3.46
CA GLY A 79 -12.69 4.29 -3.85
C GLY A 79 -11.56 5.28 -3.64
N ASN A 80 -10.37 4.80 -3.31
CA ASN A 80 -9.17 5.64 -3.29
C ASN A 80 -8.76 6.14 -4.70
N SER A 81 -9.18 5.46 -5.76
CA SER A 81 -8.88 5.81 -7.14
C SER A 81 -10.06 5.45 -8.06
N ARG A 82 -10.02 5.94 -9.30
CA ARG A 82 -10.96 5.51 -10.33
C ARG A 82 -10.69 4.05 -10.73
N ASP A 83 -9.44 3.63 -10.78
CA ASP A 83 -9.05 2.28 -11.17
C ASP A 83 -9.59 1.23 -10.20
N THR A 84 -9.50 1.47 -8.89
CA THR A 84 -10.08 0.59 -7.87
C THR A 84 -11.61 0.46 -7.98
N LEU A 85 -12.31 1.55 -8.34
CA LEU A 85 -13.76 1.49 -8.60
C LEU A 85 -14.08 0.72 -9.89
N ASN A 86 -13.24 0.84 -10.92
CA ASN A 86 -13.39 0.07 -12.16
C ASN A 86 -13.16 -1.43 -11.91
N GLU A 87 -12.13 -1.78 -11.14
CA GLU A 87 -11.89 -3.17 -10.71
C GLU A 87 -13.08 -3.72 -9.92
N LEU A 88 -13.65 -2.91 -9.01
CA LEU A 88 -14.85 -3.30 -8.27
C LEU A 88 -16.05 -3.52 -9.20
N ALA A 89 -16.21 -2.70 -10.24
CA ALA A 89 -17.26 -2.87 -11.24
C ALA A 89 -17.14 -4.16 -12.04
N VAL A 90 -15.91 -4.47 -12.48
CA VAL A 90 -15.62 -5.74 -13.15
C VAL A 90 -15.93 -6.91 -12.22
N PHE A 91 -15.47 -6.84 -10.97
CA PHE A 91 -15.76 -7.86 -9.97
C PHE A 91 -17.27 -8.03 -9.72
N ALA A 92 -18.02 -6.94 -9.60
CA ALA A 92 -19.47 -6.96 -9.41
C ALA A 92 -20.20 -7.65 -10.59
N GLY A 93 -19.79 -7.35 -11.83
CA GLY A 93 -20.30 -8.02 -13.03
C GLY A 93 -20.04 -9.53 -13.04
N LEU A 94 -18.90 -9.97 -12.49
CA LEU A 94 -18.57 -11.41 -12.36
C LEU A 94 -19.33 -12.11 -11.22
N GLN A 95 -19.77 -11.37 -10.20
CA GLN A 95 -20.48 -11.91 -9.04
C GLN A 95 -22.00 -11.82 -9.23
N HIS A 96 -22.59 -12.79 -9.92
CA HIS A 96 -24.05 -12.85 -10.14
C HIS A 96 -24.66 -11.55 -10.68
N SER A 97 -23.86 -10.73 -11.39
CA SER A 97 -24.25 -9.40 -11.88
C SER A 97 -24.78 -8.47 -10.78
N LEU A 98 -24.12 -8.47 -9.61
CA LEU A 98 -24.45 -7.52 -8.55
C LEU A 98 -24.31 -6.08 -9.06
N GLY A 99 -25.29 -5.24 -8.71
CA GLY A 99 -25.24 -3.82 -9.02
C GLY A 99 -24.19 -3.08 -8.20
N MET A 100 -23.81 -1.89 -8.67
CA MET A 100 -22.98 -0.97 -7.90
C MET A 100 -23.82 0.19 -7.36
N ALA A 101 -23.69 0.45 -6.07
CA ALA A 101 -24.19 1.68 -5.46
C ALA A 101 -23.45 2.92 -6.04
N PRO A 102 -23.99 4.14 -5.87
CA PRO A 102 -23.31 5.36 -6.27
C PRO A 102 -21.87 5.42 -5.74
N THR A 103 -20.95 5.83 -6.60
CA THR A 103 -19.51 5.84 -6.27
C THR A 103 -18.91 7.23 -6.20
N LEU A 104 -17.91 7.39 -5.34
CA LEU A 104 -17.10 8.59 -5.21
C LEU A 104 -15.62 8.21 -5.14
N VAL A 105 -14.76 8.98 -5.81
CA VAL A 105 -13.31 8.83 -5.66
C VAL A 105 -12.84 9.80 -4.58
N ALA A 106 -12.14 9.28 -3.57
CA ALA A 106 -11.48 10.05 -2.53
C ALA A 106 -10.02 9.59 -2.40
N PRO A 107 -9.08 10.24 -3.11
CA PRO A 107 -7.67 9.90 -3.01
C PRO A 107 -7.19 10.00 -1.56
N LEU A 108 -6.38 9.02 -1.15
CA LEU A 108 -5.74 9.08 0.16
C LEU A 108 -4.71 10.22 0.11
N GLY A 109 -4.89 11.21 0.99
CA GLY A 109 -3.94 12.30 1.13
C GLY A 109 -2.62 11.78 1.68
N ALA A 110 -1.52 12.24 1.09
CA ALA A 110 -0.26 12.30 1.80
C ALA A 110 -0.29 13.58 2.65
N GLU A 111 -0.26 13.45 3.97
CA GLU A 111 0.22 14.57 4.78
C GLU A 111 1.70 14.74 4.44
N MET A 112 1.98 15.58 3.44
CA MET A 112 3.28 16.22 3.36
C MET A 112 3.35 17.06 4.62
N SER A 113 3.90 16.49 5.70
CA SER A 113 4.41 17.28 6.80
C SER A 113 5.26 18.34 6.13
N ALA A 114 4.73 19.56 6.07
CA ALA A 114 5.42 20.70 5.51
C ALA A 114 6.75 20.68 6.24
N ALA A 115 7.81 20.31 5.52
CA ALA A 115 9.12 20.07 6.10
C ALA A 115 9.37 21.20 7.07
N ASN A 116 9.45 20.87 8.37
CA ASN A 116 9.65 21.83 9.44
C ASN A 116 10.67 22.83 8.93
N SER A 117 10.20 24.03 8.62
CA SER A 117 10.98 25.08 7.93
C SER A 117 11.91 25.78 8.93
N GLY A 118 12.28 25.05 9.99
CA GLY A 118 13.27 25.44 10.96
C GLY A 118 14.66 24.97 10.51
N PRO A 119 15.71 25.59 11.04
CA PRO A 119 17.10 25.32 10.70
C PRO A 119 17.58 24.03 11.40
N GLU A 120 16.83 22.94 11.30
CA GLU A 120 17.32 21.63 11.73
C GLU A 120 18.49 21.24 10.82
N PRO A 121 19.65 20.86 11.37
CA PRO A 121 20.79 20.45 10.58
C PRO A 121 20.38 19.31 9.63
N THR A 122 20.58 19.50 8.33
CA THR A 122 20.34 18.42 7.36
C THR A 122 21.16 17.20 7.78
N PRO A 123 20.54 16.04 8.05
CA PRO A 123 21.28 14.86 8.49
C PRO A 123 22.38 14.52 7.47
N HIS A 124 23.60 14.25 7.94
CA HIS A 124 24.66 13.76 7.07
C HIS A 124 24.29 12.35 6.58
N LEU A 125 23.98 12.25 5.28
CA LEU A 125 23.67 10.99 4.65
C LEU A 125 24.97 10.29 4.23
N PRO A 126 25.12 8.97 4.44
CA PRO A 126 26.26 8.17 3.99
C PRO A 126 26.24 7.94 2.47
N LEU A 127 26.16 9.03 1.70
CA LEU A 127 26.20 9.05 0.25
C LEU A 127 27.57 9.60 -0.17
N PRO A 128 28.44 8.80 -0.83
CA PRO A 128 29.79 9.23 -1.19
C PRO A 128 29.81 10.13 -2.44
N GLY A 129 29.01 11.21 -2.43
CA GLY A 129 28.89 12.17 -3.55
C GLY A 129 28.24 11.61 -4.83
N ARG A 130 27.66 10.40 -4.76
CA ARG A 130 27.03 9.72 -5.90
C ARG A 130 25.54 10.07 -5.99
N PRO A 131 24.97 10.15 -7.21
CA PRO A 131 23.52 10.25 -7.35
C PRO A 131 22.83 9.04 -6.73
N HIS A 132 21.65 9.22 -6.15
CA HIS A 132 20.88 8.13 -5.57
C HIS A 132 19.42 8.10 -6.03
N PHE A 133 18.86 6.90 -5.99
CA PHE A 133 17.45 6.61 -6.18
C PHE A 133 16.86 6.10 -4.86
N VAL A 134 15.58 6.37 -4.62
CA VAL A 134 14.90 5.91 -3.40
C VAL A 134 13.72 5.00 -3.74
N MET A 135 13.62 3.88 -3.03
CA MET A 135 12.40 3.07 -2.94
C MET A 135 11.85 3.23 -1.52
N LEU A 136 10.61 3.68 -1.40
CA LEU A 136 9.95 3.88 -0.12
C LEU A 136 8.74 2.95 0.00
N GLY A 137 8.73 2.12 1.04
CA GLY A 137 7.61 1.23 1.35
C GLY A 137 8.05 -0.13 1.86
N THR A 138 7.09 -0.92 2.36
CA THR A 138 7.34 -2.29 2.80
C THR A 138 7.99 -3.11 1.69
N ILE A 139 9.10 -3.77 2.01
CA ILE A 139 9.76 -4.71 1.12
C ILE A 139 8.91 -5.98 1.08
N ALA A 140 8.16 -6.19 0.00
CA ALA A 140 7.24 -7.30 -0.16
C ALA A 140 7.25 -7.79 -1.61
N GLY A 141 6.85 -9.04 -1.85
CA GLY A 141 6.94 -9.69 -3.17
C GLY A 141 6.32 -8.86 -4.31
N ARG A 142 5.13 -8.29 -4.09
CA ARG A 142 4.44 -7.46 -5.09
C ARG A 142 5.16 -6.16 -5.47
N LYS A 143 6.07 -5.66 -4.61
CA LYS A 143 6.78 -4.39 -4.82
C LYS A 143 8.01 -4.55 -5.72
N ASN A 144 8.39 -5.79 -6.06
CA ASN A 144 9.40 -6.11 -7.06
C ASN A 144 10.78 -5.44 -6.82
N HIS A 145 11.22 -5.37 -5.57
CA HIS A 145 12.54 -4.82 -5.21
C HIS A 145 13.68 -5.60 -5.90
N LEU A 146 13.47 -6.90 -6.12
CA LEU A 146 14.42 -7.79 -6.79
C LEU A 146 14.82 -7.30 -8.18
N LEU A 147 13.90 -6.72 -8.96
CA LEU A 147 14.21 -6.14 -10.26
C LEU A 147 15.25 -5.03 -10.13
N THR A 148 15.02 -4.08 -9.23
CA THR A 148 15.92 -2.93 -9.04
C THR A 148 17.27 -3.36 -8.49
N LEU A 149 17.30 -4.34 -7.57
CA LEU A 149 18.55 -4.90 -7.05
C LEU A 149 19.34 -5.63 -8.15
N THR A 150 18.67 -6.38 -9.02
CA THR A 150 19.29 -7.07 -10.16
C THR A 150 19.90 -6.07 -11.13
N ILE A 151 19.16 -5.02 -11.50
CA ILE A 151 19.68 -3.94 -12.34
C ILE A 151 20.87 -3.26 -11.66
N GLY A 152 20.78 -2.99 -10.35
CA GLY A 152 21.88 -2.41 -9.57
C GLY A 152 23.13 -3.28 -9.59
N ALA A 153 22.99 -4.59 -9.42
CA ALA A 153 24.10 -5.54 -9.50
C ALA A 153 24.76 -5.57 -10.89
N GLU A 154 23.96 -5.52 -11.95
CA GLU A 154 24.48 -5.43 -13.32
C GLU A 154 25.21 -4.11 -13.58
N LEU A 155 24.67 -2.99 -13.11
CA LEU A 155 25.30 -1.69 -13.25
C LEU A 155 26.62 -1.60 -12.47
N ALA A 156 26.68 -2.21 -11.28
CA ALA A 156 27.89 -2.28 -10.46
C ALA A 156 29.04 -3.04 -11.13
N ARG A 157 28.74 -4.01 -12.00
CA ARG A 157 29.74 -4.76 -12.77
C ARG A 157 30.32 -4.00 -13.96
N ARG A 158 29.66 -2.91 -14.41
CA ARG A 158 30.12 -2.18 -15.59
C ARG A 158 31.35 -1.34 -15.26
N PRO A 159 32.38 -1.25 -16.14
CA PRO A 159 33.59 -0.45 -15.93
C PRO A 159 33.40 1.08 -15.84
N SER A 160 32.18 1.59 -15.63
CA SER A 160 31.85 3.01 -15.67
C SER A 160 31.98 3.69 -14.30
N ALA A 161 32.37 4.96 -14.31
CA ALA A 161 32.84 5.70 -13.13
C ALA A 161 31.80 6.06 -12.05
N ALA A 162 30.51 5.74 -12.17
CA ALA A 162 29.57 6.00 -11.08
C ALA A 162 28.27 5.19 -11.19
N CYS A 163 28.24 3.95 -10.69
CA CYS A 163 26.95 3.32 -10.39
C CYS A 163 26.19 4.24 -9.39
N PRO A 164 24.90 4.53 -9.58
CA PRO A 164 24.15 5.28 -8.58
C PRO A 164 24.01 4.48 -7.28
N GLN A 165 23.73 5.17 -6.18
CA GLN A 165 23.30 4.53 -4.94
C GLN A 165 21.80 4.21 -5.02
N LEU A 166 21.38 3.09 -4.45
CA LEU A 166 19.99 2.73 -4.28
C LEU A 166 19.67 2.70 -2.80
N VAL A 167 18.75 3.54 -2.36
CA VAL A 167 18.32 3.63 -0.97
C VAL A 167 16.94 3.00 -0.87
N ILE A 168 16.81 1.92 -0.08
CA ILE A 168 15.55 1.21 0.12
C ILE A 168 15.12 1.44 1.56
N ILE A 169 14.00 2.13 1.74
CA ILE A 169 13.49 2.55 3.05
C ILE A 169 12.17 1.83 3.30
N GLY A 170 12.18 0.91 4.26
CA GLY A 170 10.98 0.17 4.65
C GLY A 170 11.27 -1.15 5.34
N LYS A 171 10.23 -1.71 5.95
CA LYS A 171 10.33 -2.98 6.68
C LYS A 171 10.23 -4.16 5.71
N ARG A 172 10.98 -5.21 6.00
CA ARG A 172 10.83 -6.53 5.36
C ARG A 172 9.45 -7.11 5.70
N GLY A 173 8.72 -7.51 4.67
CA GLY A 173 7.33 -7.96 4.73
C GLY A 173 7.15 -9.35 4.14
N TRP A 174 5.91 -9.66 3.77
CA TRP A 174 5.52 -10.96 3.20
C TRP A 174 6.15 -11.19 1.82
N GLU A 175 6.56 -12.43 1.54
CA GLU A 175 7.15 -12.87 0.25
C GLU A 175 8.35 -11.99 -0.16
N SER A 176 9.23 -11.69 0.79
CA SER A 176 10.43 -10.84 0.57
C SER A 176 11.74 -11.61 0.59
N GLU A 177 11.70 -12.93 0.78
CA GLU A 177 12.84 -13.83 1.02
C GLU A 177 13.92 -13.68 -0.05
N GLN A 178 13.55 -13.68 -1.33
CA GLN A 178 14.51 -13.51 -2.42
C GLN A 178 15.20 -12.14 -2.40
N THR A 179 14.45 -11.09 -2.05
CA THR A 179 15.00 -9.74 -1.93
C THR A 179 15.95 -9.66 -0.73
N VAL A 180 15.56 -10.27 0.39
CA VAL A 180 16.35 -10.37 1.61
C VAL A 180 17.65 -11.12 1.38
N ASP A 181 17.59 -12.28 0.72
CA ASP A 181 18.78 -13.06 0.34
C ASP A 181 19.74 -12.21 -0.50
N MET A 182 19.21 -11.37 -1.40
CA MET A 182 20.04 -10.49 -2.21
C MET A 182 20.74 -9.42 -1.36
N PHE A 183 20.06 -8.79 -0.41
CA PHE A 183 20.70 -7.84 0.52
C PHE A 183 21.81 -8.48 1.36
N GLU A 184 21.57 -9.69 1.86
CA GLU A 184 22.47 -10.32 2.84
C GLU A 184 23.67 -11.01 2.20
N ARG A 185 23.49 -11.59 1.00
CA ARG A 185 24.48 -12.49 0.40
C ARG A 185 25.19 -11.91 -0.82
N SER A 186 24.60 -10.93 -1.52
CA SER A 186 25.17 -10.42 -2.77
C SER A 186 26.26 -9.38 -2.52
N GLU A 187 27.50 -9.73 -2.83
CA GLU A 187 28.63 -8.80 -2.75
C GLU A 187 28.52 -7.68 -3.79
N ALA A 188 27.94 -7.98 -4.96
CA ALA A 188 27.84 -7.06 -6.09
C ALA A 188 27.06 -5.78 -5.78
N ILE A 189 26.16 -5.81 -4.79
CA ILE A 189 25.33 -4.65 -4.43
C ILE A 189 25.76 -3.98 -3.11
N ARG A 190 26.67 -4.59 -2.36
CA ARG A 190 27.02 -4.18 -0.98
C ARG A 190 27.50 -2.73 -0.87
N CYS A 191 28.20 -2.23 -1.88
CA CYS A 191 28.71 -0.85 -1.93
C CYS A 191 27.76 0.14 -2.65
N HIS A 192 26.61 -0.33 -3.10
CA HIS A 192 25.68 0.43 -3.96
C HIS A 192 24.27 0.52 -3.39
N VAL A 193 23.94 -0.27 -2.38
CA VAL A 193 22.61 -0.38 -1.82
C VAL A 193 22.63 -0.08 -0.33
N ILE A 194 21.75 0.81 0.10
CA ILE A 194 21.54 1.18 1.51
C ILE A 194 20.13 0.71 1.88
N GLU A 195 20.02 -0.27 2.78
CA GLU A 195 18.74 -0.72 3.35
C GLU A 195 18.50 -0.01 4.69
N LEU A 196 17.36 0.68 4.82
CA LEU A 196 16.91 1.33 6.04
C LEU A 196 15.57 0.73 6.48
N SER A 197 15.62 -0.20 7.43
CA SER A 197 14.41 -0.82 8.00
C SER A 197 13.58 0.14 8.86
N ARG A 198 14.24 1.17 9.41
CA ARG A 198 13.63 2.29 10.14
C ARG A 198 14.34 3.57 9.73
N CYS A 199 13.57 4.62 9.50
CA CYS A 199 14.08 5.93 9.13
C CYS A 199 13.21 6.98 9.83
N HIS A 200 13.82 7.97 10.46
CA HIS A 200 13.09 9.08 11.07
C HIS A 200 12.72 10.12 10.00
N ASP A 201 11.65 10.87 10.20
CA ASP A 201 11.07 11.76 9.17
C ASP A 201 12.09 12.75 8.60
N ALA A 202 12.98 13.31 9.44
CA ALA A 202 14.04 14.22 9.01
C ALA A 202 15.03 13.52 8.05
N THR A 203 15.47 12.30 8.37
CA THR A 203 16.38 11.50 7.54
C THR A 203 15.70 11.04 6.25
N LEU A 204 14.43 10.63 6.34
CA LEU A 204 13.61 10.26 5.18
C LEU A 204 13.49 11.46 4.23
N SER A 205 13.11 12.62 4.76
CA SER A 205 13.01 13.87 4.01
C SER A 205 14.32 14.24 3.33
N ALA A 206 15.46 14.06 4.01
CA ALA A 206 16.78 14.32 3.43
C ALA A 206 17.10 13.37 2.26
N TYR A 207 16.85 12.06 2.40
CA TYR A 207 17.02 11.11 1.29
C TYR A 207 16.10 11.44 0.12
N MET A 208 14.83 11.77 0.39
CA MET A 208 13.84 12.08 -0.64
C MET A 208 14.20 13.37 -1.39
N ARG A 209 14.58 14.44 -0.67
CA ARG A 209 14.94 15.75 -1.26
C ARG A 209 16.17 15.66 -2.17
N GLY A 210 17.16 14.85 -1.81
CA GLY A 210 18.37 14.68 -2.61
C GLY A 210 18.26 13.64 -3.73
N ALA A 211 17.16 12.87 -3.79
CA ALA A 211 17.02 11.77 -4.72
C ALA A 211 16.92 12.26 -6.18
N ARG A 212 17.52 11.50 -7.10
CA ARG A 212 17.35 11.74 -8.54
C ARG A 212 15.97 11.33 -9.03
N ALA A 213 15.46 10.21 -8.52
CA ALA A 213 14.09 9.78 -8.73
C ALA A 213 13.67 8.80 -7.63
N LEU A 214 12.36 8.61 -7.53
CA LEU A 214 11.72 7.60 -6.71
C LEU A 214 11.32 6.43 -7.62
N LEU A 215 11.53 5.20 -7.15
CA LEU A 215 11.30 4.00 -7.94
C LEU A 215 10.13 3.19 -7.36
N PHE A 216 9.16 2.87 -8.22
CA PHE A 216 7.98 2.07 -7.91
C PHE A 216 7.83 0.92 -8.93
N PRO A 217 8.70 -0.09 -8.92
CA PRO A 217 8.71 -1.17 -9.90
C PRO A 217 7.64 -2.25 -9.63
N SER A 218 6.64 -1.95 -8.81
CA SER A 218 5.65 -2.89 -8.29
C SER A 218 4.85 -3.57 -9.40
N PHE A 219 4.55 -4.85 -9.22
CA PHE A 219 3.64 -5.58 -10.10
C PHE A 219 2.20 -5.10 -9.95
N VAL A 220 1.80 -4.75 -8.72
CA VAL A 220 0.47 -4.23 -8.41
C VAL A 220 0.50 -3.32 -7.18
N GLU A 221 -0.27 -2.24 -7.23
CA GLU A 221 -0.41 -1.26 -6.16
C GLU A 221 -1.88 -0.94 -5.88
N GLY A 222 -2.22 -0.85 -4.60
CA GLY A 222 -3.55 -0.37 -4.18
C GLY A 222 -3.56 1.15 -4.11
N MET A 223 -2.46 1.71 -3.61
CA MET A 223 -2.08 3.11 -3.67
C MET A 223 -0.60 3.21 -3.29
N ALA A 224 0.17 4.04 -3.99
CA ALA A 224 1.50 4.44 -3.56
C ALA A 224 1.40 5.86 -2.98
N CYS A 225 1.26 5.98 -1.65
CA CYS A 225 1.38 7.29 -1.01
C CYS A 225 2.87 7.66 -0.95
N LEU A 226 3.20 8.86 -1.43
CA LEU A 226 4.50 9.52 -1.31
C LEU A 226 4.61 10.32 -0.03
#